data_AF-A0A840Y0K6-F1
#
_entry.id   AF-A0A840Y0K6-F1
#
_cell.length_a   1.000
_cell.length_b   1.000
_cell.length_c   1.000
_cell.angle_alpha   90.00
_cell.angle_beta   90.00
_cell.angle_gamma   90.00
#
_symmetry.space_group_name_H-M   'P 1'
#
loop_
_entity.id
_entity.type
_entity.pdbx_description
1 polymer ?
#
loop_
_entity_poly.entity_id
_entity_poly.type
_entity_poly.pdbx_seq_one_letter_code
_entity_poly.pdbx_strand_id
1 'polypeptide(L)'
;MSRKGRDPLAVLARLRNAEVMEARRRLMESAIAREEAAAREAAAERALQEEAMSGHPAFAAWLPRGLAARDATAAEHRLAEARSAEAASALGVARAAERAVEKLAELRAAEAERARRRAEQRALDEAGARGFSPR
;
A
#
# COMPACT_ATOMS: atom_id res chain seq x y z
N MET A 1 9.89 7.09 38.01
CA MET A 1 10.86 6.85 36.92
C MET A 1 10.10 6.62 35.62
N SER A 2 9.89 7.67 34.83
CA SER A 2 9.22 7.53 33.52
C SER A 2 10.18 6.84 32.57
N ARG A 3 9.78 5.70 31.98
CA ARG A 3 10.60 4.96 31.02
C ARG A 3 10.99 5.96 29.92
N LYS A 4 12.29 6.32 29.82
CA LYS A 4 12.89 6.91 28.61
C LYS A 4 12.79 5.84 27.50
N GLY A 5 11.58 5.58 27.03
CA GLY A 5 11.25 4.37 26.30
C GLY A 5 10.30 4.72 25.18
N ARG A 6 10.87 5.02 24.02
CA ARG A 6 10.27 5.17 22.68
C ARG A 6 8.92 5.90 22.64
N ASP A 7 8.91 7.06 22.01
CA ASP A 7 7.66 7.72 21.57
C ASP A 7 6.78 6.72 20.79
N PRO A 8 5.61 6.35 21.33
CA PRO A 8 4.72 5.38 20.68
C PRO A 8 4.28 5.80 19.29
N LEU A 9 4.11 7.10 19.03
CA LEU A 9 3.74 7.59 17.70
C LEU A 9 4.88 7.44 16.71
N ALA A 10 6.12 7.70 17.11
CA ALA A 10 7.29 7.42 16.28
C ALA A 10 7.48 5.92 15.98
N VAL A 11 7.08 5.03 16.90
CA VAL A 11 7.06 3.58 16.64
C VAL A 11 5.97 3.24 15.61
N LEU A 12 4.75 3.75 15.82
CA LEU A 12 3.63 3.50 14.93
C LEU A 12 3.87 4.04 13.52
N ALA A 13 4.46 5.23 13.39
CA ALA A 13 4.82 5.81 12.10
C ALA A 13 5.80 4.92 11.33
N ARG A 14 6.82 4.37 12.01
CA ARG A 14 7.76 3.41 11.39
C ARG A 14 7.08 2.13 10.94
N LEU A 15 6.12 1.62 11.71
CA LEU A 15 5.34 0.45 11.32
C LEU A 15 4.47 0.73 10.09
N ARG A 16 3.78 1.87 10.04
CA ARG A 16 2.98 2.26 8.87
C ARG A 16 3.83 2.47 7.63
N ASN A 17 5.01 3.06 7.77
CA ASN A 17 5.93 3.20 6.66
C ASN A 17 6.40 1.83 6.13
N ALA A 18 6.71 0.88 7.02
CA ALA A 18 7.06 -0.48 6.63
C ALA A 18 5.91 -1.19 5.89
N GLU A 19 4.66 -1.01 6.34
CA GLU A 19 3.47 -1.53 5.65
C GLU A 19 3.29 -0.93 4.25
N VAL A 20 3.54 0.37 4.08
CA VAL A 20 3.51 1.02 2.76
C VAL A 20 4.59 0.46 1.84
N MET A 21 5.80 0.26 2.35
CA MET A 21 6.90 -0.32 1.57
C MET A 21 6.61 -1.78 1.16
N GLU A 22 6.03 -2.56 2.05
CA GLU A 22 5.55 -3.92 1.76
C GLU A 22 4.44 -3.91 0.70
N ALA A 23 3.44 -3.04 0.83
CA ALA A 23 2.36 -2.92 -0.15
C ALA A 23 2.86 -2.48 -1.53
N ARG A 24 3.87 -1.60 -1.60
CA ARG A 24 4.53 -1.23 -2.86
C ARG A 24 5.23 -2.43 -3.50
N ARG A 25 5.92 -3.24 -2.70
CA ARG A 25 6.59 -4.45 -3.18
C ARG A 25 5.59 -5.42 -3.78
N ARG A 26 4.51 -5.71 -3.05
CA ARG A 26 3.42 -6.58 -3.52
C ARG A 26 2.78 -6.08 -4.80
N LEU A 27 2.54 -4.77 -4.91
CA LEU A 27 2.01 -4.18 -6.14
C LEU A 27 2.97 -4.44 -7.32
N MET A 28 4.27 -4.23 -7.12
CA MET A 28 5.27 -4.49 -8.17
C MET A 28 5.34 -5.97 -8.55
N GLU A 29 5.38 -6.87 -7.56
CA GLU A 29 5.36 -8.33 -7.78
C GLU A 29 4.09 -8.76 -8.53
N SER A 30 2.94 -8.21 -8.16
CA SER A 30 1.66 -8.52 -8.83
C SER A 30 1.61 -7.99 -10.26
N ALA A 31 2.24 -6.84 -10.54
CA ALA A 31 2.34 -6.28 -11.88
C ALA A 31 3.19 -7.16 -12.80
N ILE A 32 4.32 -7.68 -12.31
CA ILE A 32 5.18 -8.63 -13.04
C ILE A 32 4.40 -9.92 -13.32
N ALA A 33 3.76 -10.50 -12.31
CA ALA A 33 2.98 -11.74 -12.48
C ALA A 33 1.82 -11.58 -13.48
N ARG A 34 1.20 -10.40 -13.51
CA ARG A 34 0.15 -10.04 -14.48
C ARG A 34 0.70 -9.96 -15.90
N GLU A 35 1.85 -9.33 -16.10
CA GLU A 35 2.52 -9.28 -17.40
C GLU A 35 2.94 -10.67 -17.90
N GLU A 36 3.50 -11.51 -17.03
CA GLU A 36 3.85 -12.90 -17.35
C GLU A 36 2.61 -13.74 -17.70
N ALA A 37 1.49 -13.54 -17.01
CA ALA A 37 0.23 -14.22 -17.32
C ALA A 37 -0.36 -13.75 -18.67
N ALA A 38 -0.31 -12.44 -18.95
CA ALA A 38 -0.71 -11.89 -20.24
C ALA A 38 0.14 -12.44 -21.40
N ALA A 39 1.45 -12.54 -21.20
CA ALA A 39 2.37 -13.11 -22.20
C ALA A 39 2.05 -14.60 -22.47
N ARG A 40 1.70 -15.37 -21.44
CA ARG A 40 1.30 -16.78 -21.55
C ARG A 40 -0.05 -16.95 -22.25
N GLU A 41 -1.04 -16.10 -21.97
CA GLU A 41 -2.31 -16.09 -22.70
C GLU A 41 -2.07 -15.80 -24.19
N ALA A 42 -1.31 -14.75 -24.51
CA ALA A 42 -0.99 -14.39 -25.88
C ALA A 42 -0.21 -15.49 -26.61
N ALA A 43 0.69 -16.20 -25.91
CA ALA A 43 1.40 -17.34 -26.49
C ALA A 43 0.48 -18.53 -26.78
N ALA A 44 -0.46 -18.83 -25.88
CA ALA A 44 -1.45 -19.89 -26.10
C ALA A 44 -2.37 -19.59 -27.28
N GLU A 45 -2.81 -18.33 -27.43
CA GLU A 45 -3.62 -17.89 -28.56
C GLU A 45 -2.83 -17.98 -29.88
N ARG A 46 -1.57 -17.54 -29.91
CA ARG A 46 -0.70 -17.70 -31.10
C ARG A 46 -0.50 -19.16 -31.47
N ALA A 47 -0.21 -20.03 -30.49
CA ALA A 47 -0.03 -21.46 -30.75
C ALA A 47 -1.30 -22.10 -31.35
N LEU A 48 -2.49 -21.69 -30.88
CA LEU A 48 -3.76 -22.14 -31.44
C LEU A 48 -3.92 -21.72 -32.91
N GLN A 49 -3.53 -20.49 -33.25
CA GLN A 49 -3.58 -19.96 -34.62
C GLN A 49 -2.57 -20.65 -35.54
N GLU A 50 -1.33 -20.84 -35.08
CA GLU A 50 -0.28 -21.54 -35.81
C GLU A 50 -0.69 -22.99 -36.13
N GLU A 51 -1.26 -23.70 -35.16
CA GLU A 51 -1.72 -25.07 -35.33
C GLU A 51 -2.96 -25.15 -36.24
N ALA A 52 -3.84 -24.14 -36.23
CA ALA A 52 -4.95 -24.06 -37.19
C ALA A 52 -4.46 -23.83 -38.63
N MET A 53 -3.38 -23.06 -38.80
CA MET A 53 -2.79 -22.76 -40.11
C MET A 53 -1.91 -23.90 -40.64
N SER A 54 -1.41 -24.79 -39.79
CA SER A 54 -0.55 -25.91 -40.17
C SER A 54 -1.26 -26.90 -41.11
N GLY A 55 -2.60 -26.95 -41.06
CA GLY A 55 -3.41 -27.89 -41.84
C GLY A 55 -3.20 -29.35 -41.42
N HIS A 56 -2.67 -29.60 -40.21
CA HIS A 56 -2.34 -30.94 -39.77
C HIS A 56 -3.59 -31.83 -39.65
N PRO A 57 -3.61 -33.07 -40.20
CA PRO A 57 -4.80 -33.93 -40.19
C PRO A 57 -5.33 -34.27 -38.78
N ALA A 58 -4.45 -34.26 -37.77
CA ALA A 58 -4.83 -34.50 -36.38
C ALA A 58 -5.35 -33.25 -35.64
N PHE A 59 -5.44 -32.09 -36.31
CA PHE A 59 -5.87 -30.82 -35.71
C PHE A 59 -7.22 -30.95 -34.99
N ALA A 60 -8.21 -31.58 -35.63
CA ALA A 60 -9.54 -31.76 -35.05
C ALA A 60 -9.53 -32.57 -33.75
N ALA A 61 -8.63 -33.55 -33.63
CA ALA A 61 -8.48 -34.35 -32.42
C ALA A 61 -7.73 -33.60 -31.30
N TRP A 62 -6.82 -32.69 -31.68
CA TRP A 62 -6.05 -31.86 -30.74
C TRP A 62 -6.82 -30.63 -30.24
N LEU A 63 -7.69 -30.06 -31.08
CA LEU A 63 -8.36 -28.77 -30.86
C LEU A 63 -9.04 -28.63 -29.48
N PRO A 64 -9.80 -29.61 -28.96
CA PRO A 64 -10.42 -29.47 -27.65
C PRO A 64 -9.39 -29.25 -26.52
N ARG A 65 -8.23 -29.93 -26.61
CA ARG A 65 -7.13 -29.76 -25.64
C ARG A 65 -6.46 -28.39 -25.81
N GLY A 66 -6.27 -27.93 -27.04
CA GLY A 66 -5.72 -26.59 -27.32
C GLY A 66 -6.60 -25.47 -26.77
N LEU A 67 -7.92 -25.56 -26.99
CA LEU A 67 -8.90 -24.61 -26.45
C LEU A 67 -8.89 -24.62 -24.91
N ALA A 68 -8.88 -25.80 -24.29
CA ALA A 68 -8.79 -25.91 -22.84
C ALA A 68 -7.52 -25.27 -22.27
N ALA A 69 -6.38 -25.42 -22.95
CA ALA A 69 -5.12 -24.79 -22.53
C ALA A 69 -5.16 -23.26 -22.66
N ARG A 70 -5.72 -22.72 -23.75
CA ARG A 70 -5.94 -21.28 -23.92
C ARG A 70 -6.88 -20.74 -22.85
N ASP A 71 -7.99 -21.43 -22.58
CA ASP A 71 -8.96 -20.96 -21.59
C ASP A 71 -8.38 -20.96 -20.17
N ALA A 72 -7.49 -21.92 -19.86
CA ALA A 72 -6.75 -21.96 -18.61
C ALA A 72 -5.80 -20.76 -18.47
N THR A 73 -5.00 -20.43 -19.50
CA THR A 73 -4.09 -19.27 -19.45
C THR A 73 -4.87 -17.95 -19.39
N ALA A 74 -6.01 -17.85 -20.08
CA ALA A 74 -6.90 -16.70 -19.99
C ALA A 74 -7.50 -16.54 -18.57
N ALA A 75 -7.87 -17.64 -17.91
CA ALA A 75 -8.33 -17.62 -16.52
C ALA A 75 -7.22 -17.18 -15.55
N GLU A 76 -6.00 -17.67 -15.74
CA GLU A 76 -4.83 -17.24 -14.95
C GLU A 76 -4.54 -15.75 -15.12
N HIS A 77 -4.61 -15.22 -16.34
CA HIS A 77 -4.43 -13.79 -16.58
C HIS A 77 -5.51 -12.95 -15.86
N ARG A 78 -6.79 -13.34 -15.95
CA ARG A 78 -7.87 -12.66 -15.20
C ARG A 78 -7.65 -12.68 -13.68
N LEU A 79 -7.14 -13.79 -13.13
CA LEU A 79 -6.79 -13.88 -11.72
C LEU A 79 -5.61 -12.96 -11.36
N ALA A 80 -4.60 -12.87 -12.23
CA ALA A 80 -3.47 -11.98 -12.02
C ALA A 80 -3.86 -10.49 -12.09
N GLU A 81 -4.76 -10.12 -13.01
CA GLU A 81 -5.39 -8.80 -13.07
C GLU A 81 -6.12 -8.46 -11.76
N ALA A 82 -6.95 -9.37 -11.27
CA ALA A 82 -7.68 -9.18 -10.01
C ALA A 82 -6.72 -8.99 -8.81
N ARG A 83 -5.65 -9.78 -8.73
CA ARG A 83 -4.62 -9.64 -7.67
C ARG A 83 -3.88 -8.31 -7.75
N SER A 84 -3.57 -7.84 -8.96
CA SER A 84 -2.95 -6.53 -9.17
C SER A 84 -3.86 -5.39 -8.71
N ALA A 85 -5.16 -5.46 -9.02
CA ALA A 85 -6.14 -4.51 -8.53
C ALA A 85 -6.28 -4.53 -6.99
N GLU A 86 -6.29 -5.71 -6.38
CA GLU A 86 -6.29 -5.88 -4.92
C GLU A 86 -5.04 -5.27 -4.28
N ALA A 87 -3.85 -5.52 -4.85
CA ALA A 87 -2.59 -4.94 -4.36
C ALA A 87 -2.58 -3.40 -4.45
N ALA A 88 -3.15 -2.83 -5.52
CA ALA A 88 -3.29 -1.39 -5.66
C ALA A 88 -4.23 -0.80 -4.59
N SER A 89 -5.36 -1.46 -4.32
CA SER A 89 -6.28 -1.10 -3.24
C SER A 89 -5.59 -1.15 -1.87
N ALA A 90 -4.86 -2.23 -1.59
CA ALA A 90 -4.11 -2.41 -0.35
C ALA A 90 -3.05 -1.30 -0.13
N LEU A 91 -2.34 -0.89 -1.18
CA LEU A 91 -1.43 0.26 -1.12
C LEU A 91 -2.16 1.57 -0.79
N GLY A 92 -3.36 1.76 -1.34
CA GLY A 92 -4.23 2.89 -1.01
C GLY A 92 -4.58 2.94 0.48
N VAL A 93 -4.99 1.79 1.04
CA VAL A 93 -5.29 1.63 2.47
C VAL A 93 -4.06 1.89 3.35
N ALA A 94 -2.90 1.32 2.99
CA ALA A 94 -1.66 1.52 3.75
C ALA A 94 -1.24 2.99 3.79
N ARG A 95 -1.32 3.71 2.65
CA ARG A 95 -1.03 5.15 2.57
C ARG A 95 -2.03 5.98 3.40
N ALA A 96 -3.30 5.60 3.41
CA ALA A 96 -4.30 6.27 4.23
C ALA A 96 -4.00 6.11 5.73
N ALA A 97 -3.60 4.90 6.16
CA ALA A 97 -3.21 4.62 7.53
C ALA A 97 -1.92 5.38 7.94
N GLU A 98 -0.92 5.46 7.06
CA GLU A 98 0.29 6.26 7.27
C GLU A 98 -0.06 7.74 7.50
N ARG A 99 -0.85 8.35 6.60
CA ARG A 99 -1.30 9.75 6.74
C ARG A 99 -2.11 10.01 7.99
N ALA A 100 -2.92 9.05 8.44
CA ALA A 100 -3.68 9.19 9.69
C ALA A 100 -2.75 9.31 10.91
N VAL A 101 -1.65 8.55 10.93
CA VAL A 101 -0.64 8.62 12.00
C VAL A 101 0.14 9.92 11.95
N GLU A 102 0.56 10.36 10.76
CA GLU A 102 1.18 11.68 10.57
C GLU A 102 0.27 12.79 11.10
N LYS A 103 -1.02 12.75 10.74
CA LYS A 103 -1.97 13.76 11.20
C LYS A 103 -2.14 13.78 12.72
N LEU A 104 -2.16 12.60 13.35
CA LEU A 104 -2.24 12.50 14.81
C LEU A 104 -0.98 13.08 15.48
N ALA A 105 0.20 12.84 14.92
CA ALA A 105 1.45 13.40 15.43
C ALA A 105 1.46 14.93 15.34
N GLU A 106 1.02 15.50 14.21
CA GLU A 106 0.86 16.96 14.05
C GLU A 106 -0.08 17.56 15.11
N LEU A 107 -1.23 16.93 15.34
CA LEU A 107 -2.21 17.38 16.33
C LEU A 107 -1.62 17.39 17.74
N ARG A 108 -0.89 16.33 18.12
CA ARG A 108 -0.21 16.23 19.42
C ARG A 108 0.87 17.28 19.58
N ALA A 109 1.66 17.54 18.55
CA ALA A 109 2.67 18.59 18.56
C ALA A 109 2.03 19.99 18.73
N ALA A 110 0.94 20.27 18.02
CA ALA A 110 0.20 21.52 18.14
C ALA A 110 -0.46 21.70 19.52
N GLU A 111 -0.95 20.63 20.13
CA GLU A 111 -1.45 20.64 21.52
C GLU A 111 -0.34 20.93 22.53
N ALA A 112 0.82 20.28 22.39
CA ALA A 112 1.96 20.48 23.26
C ALA A 112 2.49 21.92 23.17
N GLU A 113 2.59 22.48 21.96
CA GLU A 113 2.98 23.88 21.74
C GLU A 113 1.99 24.85 22.38
N ARG A 114 0.68 24.64 22.20
CA ARG A 114 -0.36 25.44 22.86
C ARG A 114 -0.28 25.36 24.38
N ALA A 115 0.02 24.18 24.93
CA ALA A 115 0.19 24.01 26.37
C ALA A 115 1.44 24.73 26.89
N ARG A 116 2.56 24.68 26.14
CA ARG A 116 3.79 25.39 26.47
C ARG A 116 3.57 26.91 26.51
N ARG A 117 2.95 27.49 25.48
CA ARG A 117 2.62 28.92 25.43
C ARG A 117 1.72 29.36 26.59
N ARG A 118 0.72 28.55 26.95
CA ARG A 118 -0.12 28.84 28.13
C ARG A 118 0.65 28.78 29.45
N ALA A 119 1.61 27.87 29.57
CA ALA A 119 2.46 27.79 30.76
C ALA A 119 3.43 28.98 30.85
N GLU A 120 4.04 29.36 29.73
CA GLU A 120 4.89 30.57 29.62
C GLU A 120 4.10 31.83 29.98
N GLN A 121 2.90 32.01 29.43
CA GLN A 121 2.05 33.16 29.75
C GLN A 121 1.70 33.22 31.25
N ARG A 122 1.27 32.10 31.85
CA ARG A 122 0.98 32.05 33.30
C ARG A 122 2.20 32.40 34.15
N ALA A 123 3.38 31.94 33.76
CA ALA A 123 4.61 32.27 34.47
C ALA A 123 4.93 33.77 34.42
N LEU A 124 4.69 34.42 33.27
CA LEU A 124 4.83 35.88 33.12
C LEU A 124 3.79 36.65 33.94
N ASP A 125 2.53 36.22 33.92
CA ASP A 125 1.45 36.85 34.68
C ASP A 125 1.71 36.77 36.19
N GLU A 126 2.15 35.60 36.69
CA GLU A 126 2.53 35.41 38.09
C GLU A 126 3.74 36.25 38.51
N ALA A 127 4.72 36.42 37.62
CA ALA A 127 5.88 37.28 37.89
C ALA A 127 5.47 38.76 37.95
N GLY A 128 4.58 39.20 37.05
CA GLY A 128 4.01 40.54 37.05
C GLY A 128 3.18 40.83 38.31
N ALA A 129 2.36 39.88 38.75
CA ALA A 129 1.55 40.00 39.97
C ALA A 129 2.40 40.07 41.25
N ARG A 130 3.56 39.41 41.29
CA ARG A 130 4.52 39.51 42.42
C ARG A 130 5.31 40.83 42.43
N GLY A 131 5.54 41.43 41.25
CA GLY A 131 6.23 42.71 41.11
C GLY A 131 5.32 43.92 41.40
N PHE A 132 4.01 43.79 41.18
CA PHE A 132 3.00 44.79 41.52
C PHE A 132 2.53 44.60 42.97
N SER A 133 3.39 44.93 43.94
CA SER A 133 2.96 45.14 45.33
C SER A 133 2.77 46.64 45.53
N PRO A 134 1.54 47.19 45.46
CA PRO A 134 1.32 48.59 45.80
C PRO A 134 1.64 48.78 47.30
N ARG A 135 2.58 49.67 47.58
CA ARG A 135 2.78 50.25 48.93
C ARG A 135 1.81 51.39 49.13
#